data_AF-A0A3P7I117-F1
#
_entry.id   AF-A0A3P7I117-F1
#
_cell.length_a   1.000
_cell.length_b   1.000
_cell.length_c   1.000
_cell.angle_alpha   90.00
_cell.angle_beta   90.00
_cell.angle_gamma   90.00
#
_symmetry.space_group_name_H-M   'P 1'
#
loop_
_entity.id
_entity.type
_entity.pdbx_description
1 polymer ?
#
loop_
_entity_poly.entity_id
_entity_poly.type
_entity_poly.pdbx_seq_one_letter_code
_entity_poly.pdbx_strand_id
1 'polypeptide(L)' 'MKREHTDDDRYGSSRNSKRQRADGFSEALAQGKFELRILVSSKCAGAIIGKGGENIKRLRNQLGSNAKASE' A
#
# COMPACT_ATOMS: atom_id res chain seq x y z
N MET A 1 8.58 -51.85 -13.62
CA MET A 1 8.06 -50.75 -12.77
C MET A 1 9.07 -49.61 -12.71
N LYS A 2 8.92 -48.58 -13.54
CA LYS A 2 9.44 -47.22 -13.31
C LYS A 2 8.39 -46.28 -13.91
N ARG A 3 7.81 -45.41 -13.08
CA ARG A 3 6.77 -44.44 -13.47
C ARG A 3 7.46 -43.25 -14.13
N GLU A 4 6.95 -42.86 -15.29
CA GLU A 4 7.21 -41.58 -15.94
C GLU A 4 6.92 -40.45 -14.95
N HIS A 5 7.81 -39.46 -14.86
CA HIS A 5 7.58 -38.20 -14.15
C HIS A 5 7.21 -37.17 -15.22
N THR A 6 5.93 -36.83 -15.33
CA THR A 6 5.49 -35.65 -16.07
C THR A 6 5.64 -34.45 -15.14
N ASP A 7 6.57 -33.56 -15.46
CA ASP A 7 6.72 -32.28 -14.77
C ASP A 7 5.51 -31.38 -15.10
N ASP A 8 4.49 -31.43 -14.24
CA ASP A 8 3.36 -30.49 -14.27
C ASP A 8 3.82 -29.12 -13.75
N ASP A 9 4.31 -28.26 -14.66
CA ASP A 9 4.59 -26.85 -14.40
C ASP A 9 3.29 -26.05 -14.20
N ARG A 10 2.65 -26.21 -13.03
CA ARG A 10 1.65 -25.26 -12.51
C ARG A 10 2.33 -23.93 -12.20
N TYR A 11 2.53 -23.09 -13.23
CA TYR A 11 2.91 -21.69 -13.05
C TYR A 11 1.86 -20.98 -12.18
N GLY A 12 2.24 -20.69 -10.94
CA GLY A 12 1.37 -20.24 -9.85
C GLY A 12 0.51 -19.02 -10.19
N SER A 13 -0.77 -19.27 -10.41
CA SER A 13 -1.85 -18.28 -10.36
C SER A 13 -2.14 -17.89 -8.90
N SER A 14 -1.26 -17.12 -8.25
CA SER A 14 -1.61 -16.42 -7.01
C SER A 14 -0.59 -15.34 -6.64
N ARG A 15 -0.58 -14.21 -7.34
CA ARG A 15 0.21 -13.03 -6.93
C ARG A 15 -0.56 -11.73 -6.81
N ASN A 16 -1.89 -11.73 -6.98
CA ASN A 16 -2.61 -10.45 -7.08
C ASN A 16 -3.89 -10.32 -6.25
N SER A 17 -4.03 -11.05 -5.14
CA SER A 17 -5.20 -10.91 -4.26
C SER A 17 -5.01 -9.92 -3.09
N LYS A 18 -3.86 -9.25 -2.96
CA LYS A 18 -3.56 -8.34 -1.82
C LYS A 18 -3.66 -6.84 -2.13
N ARG A 19 -3.96 -6.44 -3.37
CA ARG A 19 -3.99 -5.01 -3.76
C ARG A 19 -5.37 -4.36 -3.79
N GLN A 20 -6.44 -5.11 -3.59
CA GLN A 20 -7.78 -4.54 -3.44
C GLN A 20 -8.23 -4.62 -1.99
N ARG A 21 -7.79 -3.66 -1.17
CA ARG A 21 -8.63 -3.21 -0.04
C ARG A 21 -9.64 -2.23 -0.63
N ALA A 22 -10.79 -2.76 -1.02
CA ALA A 22 -11.91 -1.99 -1.55
C ALA A 22 -12.64 -1.21 -0.44
N ASP A 23 -12.42 -1.56 0.83
CA ASP A 23 -13.32 -1.15 1.90
C ASP A 23 -12.97 0.20 2.55
N GLY A 24 -11.74 0.71 2.35
CA GLY A 24 -11.28 1.96 2.96
C GLY A 24 -11.80 3.22 2.27
N PHE A 25 -12.10 3.14 0.97
CA PHE A 25 -12.41 4.32 0.16
C PHE A 25 -13.83 4.84 0.40
N SER A 26 -14.81 3.94 0.46
CA SER A 26 -16.21 4.29 0.72
C SER A 26 -16.40 4.89 2.11
N GLU A 27 -15.72 4.35 3.12
CA GLU A 27 -15.80 4.85 4.49
C GLU A 27 -15.08 6.20 4.66
N ALA A 28 -13.93 6.37 4.02
CA ALA A 28 -13.23 7.67 4.01
C ALA A 28 -14.09 8.76 3.36
N LEU A 29 -14.71 8.45 2.20
CA LEU A 29 -15.58 9.39 1.50
C LEU A 29 -16.81 9.77 2.34
N ALA A 30 -17.43 8.80 3.03
CA ALA A 30 -18.55 9.04 3.94
C ALA A 30 -18.16 9.93 5.14
N GLN A 31 -16.90 9.88 5.58
CA GLN A 31 -16.35 10.73 6.64
C GLN A 31 -15.79 12.07 6.12
N GLY A 32 -15.98 12.40 4.84
CA GLY A 32 -15.41 13.61 4.22
C GLY A 32 -13.88 13.61 4.13
N LYS A 33 -13.25 12.44 4.29
CA LYS A 33 -11.80 12.24 4.20
C LYS A 33 -11.42 11.81 2.80
N PHE A 34 -10.40 12.45 2.23
CA PHE A 34 -9.86 12.08 0.93
C PHE A 34 -8.67 11.14 1.11
N GLU A 35 -8.75 9.95 0.53
CA GLU A 35 -7.61 9.02 0.43
C GLU A 35 -6.96 9.18 -0.96
N LEU A 36 -5.67 9.55 -0.98
CA LEU A 36 -4.90 9.68 -2.21
C LEU A 36 -3.87 8.54 -2.31
N ARG A 37 -3.93 7.79 -3.41
CA ARG A 37 -2.93 6.75 -3.76
C ARG A 37 -2.17 7.18 -5.00
N ILE A 38 -0.88 7.46 -4.84
CA ILE A 38 0.00 7.85 -5.95
C ILE A 38 1.06 6.78 -6.16
N LEU A 39 1.32 6.43 -7.41
CA LEU A 39 2.45 5.61 -7.79
C LEU A 39 3.71 6.48 -7.80
N VAL A 40 4.71 6.07 -7.02
CA VAL A 40 5.99 6.77 -6.95
C VAL A 40 7.09 5.80 -7.37
N SER A 41 7.99 6.26 -8.24
CA SER A 41 9.22 5.54 -8.55
C SER A 41 10.04 5.32 -7.28
N SER A 42 10.57 4.10 -7.09
CA SER A 42 11.37 3.74 -5.92
C SER A 42 12.55 4.68 -5.69
N LYS A 43 13.12 5.26 -6.76
CA LYS A 43 14.22 6.24 -6.69
C LYS A 43 13.83 7.53 -5.95
N CYS A 44 12.58 7.95 -6.04
CA CYS A 44 12.09 9.21 -5.46
C CYS A 44 11.44 9.02 -4.08
N ALA A 45 11.10 7.80 -3.71
CA ALA A 45 10.41 7.50 -2.45
C ALA A 45 11.19 7.98 -1.22
N GLY A 46 12.51 7.80 -1.21
CA GLY A 46 13.37 8.26 -0.11
C GLY A 46 13.32 9.77 0.11
N ALA A 47 13.30 10.55 -0.97
CA ALA A 47 13.19 12.01 -0.92
C ALA A 47 11.82 12.47 -0.38
N ILE A 48 10.74 11.78 -0.77
CA ILE A 48 9.39 12.07 -0.28
C ILE A 48 9.26 11.76 1.22
N ILE A 49 9.81 10.63 1.68
CA ILE A 49 9.75 10.23 3.10
C ILE A 49 10.61 11.16 3.97
N GLY A 50 11.80 11.52 3.47
CA GLY A 50 12.79 12.31 4.19
C GLY A 50 13.59 11.48 5.21
N LYS A 51 14.70 12.06 5.69
CA LYS A 51 15.55 11.43 6.71
C LYS A 51 14.74 11.22 8.00
N GLY A 52 14.76 10.01 8.57
CA GLY A 52 13.99 9.68 9.78
C GLY A 52 12.47 9.83 9.65
N GLY A 53 11.94 9.94 8.42
CA GLY A 53 10.52 10.19 8.16
C GLY A 53 10.05 11.60 8.50
N GLU A 54 10.96 12.57 8.64
CA GLU A 54 10.62 13.95 9.00
C GLU A 54 9.68 14.61 7.98
N ASN A 55 9.96 14.46 6.69
CA ASN A 55 9.19 15.09 5.63
C ASN A 55 7.77 14.53 5.57
N ILE A 56 7.60 13.20 5.65
CA ILE A 56 6.26 12.59 5.65
C ILE A 56 5.46 12.93 6.93
N LYS A 57 6.11 13.10 8.09
CA LYS A 57 5.45 13.57 9.32
C LYS A 57 4.98 15.01 9.16
N ARG A 58 5.82 15.89 8.63
CA ARG A 58 5.45 17.28 8.31
C ARG A 58 4.29 17.34 7.33
N LEU A 59 4.34 16.57 6.24
CA LEU A 59 3.26 16.50 5.25
C LEU A 59 1.94 16.03 5.88
N ARG A 60 1.95 15.01 6.75
CA ARG A 60 0.75 14.55 7.47
C ARG A 60 0.16 15.62 8.40
N ASN A 61 1.02 16.40 9.06
CA ASN A 61 0.59 17.49 9.93
C ASN A 61 0.01 18.65 9.12
N GLN A 62 0.61 18.98 7.97
CA GLN A 62 0.14 20.05 7.09
C GLN A 62 -1.14 19.70 6.31
N LEU A 63 -1.26 18.45 5.87
CA LEU A 63 -2.44 17.94 5.14
C LEU A 63 -3.59 17.55 6.09
N GLY A 64 -3.43 17.79 7.40
CA GLY A 64 -4.54 17.85 8.34
C GLY A 64 -5.23 16.53 8.67
N SER A 65 -4.56 15.37 8.56
CA SER A 65 -5.17 14.09 8.97
C SER A 65 -4.14 12.98 9.23
N ASN A 66 -3.81 12.77 10.51
CA ASN A 66 -3.70 11.47 11.21
C ASN A 66 -3.08 11.63 12.61
N ALA A 67 -3.41 12.70 13.35
CA ALA A 67 -3.20 12.73 14.79
C ALA A 67 -4.29 11.86 15.45
N LYS A 68 -4.07 10.54 15.53
CA LYS A 68 -4.67 9.76 16.62
C LYS A 68 -3.75 9.95 17.84
N ALA A 69 -3.94 11.04 18.56
CA ALA A 69 -3.68 11.02 19.99
C ALA A 69 -4.94 10.38 20.61
N SER A 70 -4.93 9.06 20.73
CA SER A 70 -5.81 8.39 21.68
C SER A 70 -5.19 8.58 23.06
N GLU A 71 -6.02 9.10 23.97
CA GLU A 71 -5.76 9.38 25.38
C GLU A 71 -5.00 8.26 26.11
#